data_AF-A0A3C0HMW0-F1
#
_entry.id   AF-A0A3C0HMW0-F1
#
_cell.length_a   1.000
_cell.length_b   1.000
_cell.length_c   1.000
_cell.angle_alpha   90.00
_cell.angle_beta   90.00
_cell.angle_gamma   90.00
#
_symmetry.space_group_name_H-M   'P 1'
#
loop_
_entity.id
_entity.type
_entity.pdbx_description
1 polymer ?
#
loop_
_entity_poly.entity_id
_entity_poly.type
_entity_poly.pdbx_seq_one_letter_code
_entity_poly.pdbx_strand_id
1 'polypeptide(L)'
;MTESSRPNPVPDGGALPSHKRPYDDTPVHTEDLPPLPIRDRNIPAEAWIEAPDELLRSGDDIGNPRIAYKRRIGSWLLWRAGPARKANARYVAIHSEDLHRIVTFRLFEDGTGAGDGPTGMHHERFRNWKHDLLQSD
;
A
#
# COMPACT_ATOMS: atom_id res chain seq x y z
N MET A 1 -27.04 -48.80 17.37
CA MET A 1 -27.05 -47.36 17.71
C MET A 1 -25.64 -46.87 17.53
N THR A 2 -25.35 -46.26 16.39
CA THR A 2 -24.00 -45.81 16.06
C THR A 2 -24.17 -44.50 15.32
N GLU A 3 -23.90 -43.39 15.99
CA GLU A 3 -23.51 -42.16 15.31
C GLU A 3 -22.43 -41.47 16.14
N SER A 4 -21.21 -41.79 15.73
CA SER A 4 -19.97 -41.16 16.15
C SER A 4 -20.02 -39.70 15.69
N SER A 5 -20.20 -38.76 16.62
CA SER A 5 -20.09 -37.33 16.32
C SER A 5 -18.67 -37.02 15.86
N ARG A 6 -18.53 -36.70 14.57
CA ARG A 6 -17.29 -36.17 14.01
C ARG A 6 -17.01 -34.79 14.61
N PRO A 7 -15.77 -34.47 14.99
CA PRO A 7 -15.44 -33.10 15.40
C PRO A 7 -15.55 -32.16 14.19
N ASN A 8 -16.07 -30.95 14.44
CA ASN A 8 -16.14 -29.87 13.46
C ASN A 8 -14.76 -29.60 12.85
N PRO A 9 -14.66 -29.34 11.52
CA PRO A 9 -13.42 -28.87 10.94
C PRO A 9 -13.10 -27.48 11.51
N VAL A 10 -11.91 -27.34 12.08
CA VAL A 10 -11.28 -26.04 12.34
C VAL A 10 -11.25 -25.24 11.03
N PRO A 11 -11.68 -23.98 10.99
CA PRO A 11 -11.61 -23.20 9.76
C PRO A 11 -10.14 -22.97 9.41
N ASP A 12 -9.78 -23.40 8.20
CA ASP A 12 -8.49 -23.17 7.57
C ASP A 12 -7.98 -21.74 7.78
N GLY A 13 -6.68 -21.61 8.05
CA GLY A 13 -5.92 -20.37 8.21
C GLY A 13 -5.97 -19.46 6.96
N GLY A 14 -7.13 -18.88 6.70
CA GLY A 14 -7.35 -17.91 5.64
C GLY A 14 -6.62 -16.61 5.98
N ALA A 15 -5.71 -16.18 5.09
CA ALA A 15 -5.00 -14.91 5.18
C ALA A 15 -5.96 -13.76 5.55
N LEU A 16 -5.65 -13.04 6.64
CA LEU A 16 -6.47 -11.93 7.09
C LEU A 16 -6.66 -10.89 5.96
N PRO A 17 -7.89 -10.41 5.72
CA PRO A 17 -8.14 -9.28 4.83
C PRO A 17 -7.24 -8.10 5.20
N SER A 18 -6.76 -7.31 4.22
CA SER A 18 -5.71 -6.30 4.48
C SER A 18 -6.04 -5.27 5.56
N HIS A 19 -7.33 -5.04 5.85
CA HIS A 19 -7.81 -4.12 6.89
C HIS A 19 -7.88 -4.73 8.30
N LYS A 20 -7.69 -6.04 8.43
CA LYS A 20 -7.63 -6.77 9.71
C LYS A 20 -6.20 -7.13 10.12
N ARG A 21 -5.22 -6.84 9.27
CA ARG A 21 -3.81 -7.12 9.57
C ARG A 21 -3.30 -6.08 10.57
N PRO A 22 -2.65 -6.51 11.65
CA PRO A 22 -2.07 -5.58 12.61
C PRO A 22 -1.04 -4.68 11.92
N TYR A 23 -0.95 -3.45 12.39
CA TYR A 23 0.19 -2.59 12.08
C TYR A 23 1.40 -3.11 12.84
N ASP A 24 2.53 -3.17 12.15
CA ASP A 24 3.83 -3.48 12.75
C ASP A 24 4.65 -2.20 12.77
N ASP A 25 4.77 -1.62 13.97
CA ASP A 25 5.50 -0.38 14.22
C ASP A 25 7.01 -0.60 14.43
N THR A 26 7.52 -1.80 14.15
CA THR A 26 8.96 -2.07 14.20
C THR A 26 9.69 -1.18 13.19
N PRO A 27 10.68 -0.37 13.62
CA PRO A 27 11.45 0.47 12.73
C PRO A 27 12.10 -0.35 11.61
N VAL A 28 12.00 0.13 10.37
CA VAL A 28 12.51 -0.55 9.18
C VAL A 28 13.23 0.43 8.27
N HIS A 29 14.38 0.01 7.74
CA HIS A 29 15.14 0.75 6.74
C HIS A 29 14.62 0.45 5.33
N THR A 30 14.91 1.34 4.39
CA THR A 30 14.56 1.21 2.96
C THR A 30 14.99 -0.12 2.34
N GLU A 31 16.17 -0.62 2.72
CA GLU A 31 16.74 -1.88 2.22
C GLU A 31 16.01 -3.12 2.77
N ASP A 32 15.41 -3.01 3.95
CA ASP A 32 14.68 -4.09 4.62
C ASP A 32 13.20 -4.14 4.23
N LEU A 33 12.71 -3.14 3.48
CA LEU A 33 11.34 -3.14 2.98
C LEU A 33 11.13 -4.30 2.00
N PRO A 34 10.13 -5.17 2.24
CA PRO A 34 10.02 -6.40 1.48
C PRO A 34 9.65 -6.12 0.02
N PRO A 35 10.25 -6.83 -0.94
CA PRO A 35 9.96 -6.62 -2.36
C PRO A 35 8.53 -7.06 -2.73
N LEU A 36 7.99 -8.04 -2.00
CA LEU A 36 6.68 -8.62 -2.23
C LEU A 36 5.61 -8.09 -1.26
N PRO A 37 4.32 -8.13 -1.64
CA PRO A 37 3.23 -7.77 -0.75
C PRO A 37 3.24 -8.61 0.53
N ILE A 38 3.29 -7.92 1.67
CA ILE A 38 3.19 -8.52 2.99
C ILE A 38 1.76 -9.03 3.19
N ARG A 39 1.59 -10.24 3.75
CA ARG A 39 0.27 -10.91 3.87
C ARG A 39 -0.29 -10.98 5.28
N ASP A 40 0.55 -10.75 6.29
CA ASP A 40 0.29 -10.97 7.71
C ASP A 40 0.24 -9.65 8.50
N ARG A 41 1.05 -8.66 8.12
CA ARG A 41 1.12 -7.33 8.77
C ARG A 41 1.05 -6.17 7.77
N ASN A 42 0.82 -4.96 8.29
CA ASN A 42 0.99 -3.70 7.56
C ASN A 42 2.17 -2.94 8.17
N ILE A 43 3.16 -2.57 7.36
CA ILE A 43 4.21 -1.62 7.78
C ILE A 43 3.64 -0.21 7.58
N PRO A 44 3.42 0.59 8.64
CA PRO A 44 3.03 1.98 8.54
C PRO A 44 4.18 2.85 8.04
N ALA A 45 3.87 3.98 7.39
CA ALA A 45 4.88 4.93 6.95
C ALA A 45 5.72 5.46 8.13
N GLU A 46 5.10 5.58 9.30
CA GLU A 46 5.73 5.99 10.55
C GLU A 46 6.80 5.00 11.06
N ALA A 47 6.74 3.73 10.62
CA ALA A 47 7.77 2.73 10.95
C ALA A 47 8.97 2.77 9.99
N TRP A 48 8.83 3.42 8.83
CA TRP A 48 9.94 3.54 7.88
C TRP A 48 10.85 4.69 8.29
N ILE A 49 12.10 4.37 8.63
CA ILE A 49 13.05 5.31 9.23
C ILE A 49 13.38 6.48 8.31
N GLU A 50 13.49 6.24 7.00
CA GLU A 50 13.76 7.29 6.02
C GLU A 50 12.49 7.91 5.42
N ALA A 51 11.30 7.62 5.97
CA ALA A 51 10.06 8.14 5.42
C ALA A 51 10.08 9.66 5.31
N PRO A 52 9.88 10.24 4.11
CA PRO A 52 9.82 11.68 3.96
C PRO A 52 8.53 12.22 4.60
N ASP A 53 8.59 13.42 5.17
CA ASP A 53 7.44 14.12 5.76
C ASP A 53 6.24 14.22 4.82
N GLU A 54 6.49 14.34 3.51
CA GLU A 54 5.44 14.40 2.49
C GLU A 54 4.65 13.09 2.42
N LEU A 55 5.31 11.94 2.64
CA LEU A 55 4.60 10.67 2.80
C LEU A 55 3.72 10.73 4.05
N LEU A 56 4.26 11.13 5.20
CA LEU A 56 3.53 11.11 6.46
C LEU A 56 2.26 11.98 6.42
N ARG A 57 2.31 13.10 5.68
CA ARG A 57 1.17 14.03 5.51
C ARG A 57 0.26 13.68 4.34
N SER A 58 0.66 12.76 3.47
CA SER A 58 -0.14 12.35 2.29
C SER A 58 -1.47 11.66 2.64
N GLY A 59 -1.73 11.40 3.92
CA GLY A 59 -2.99 10.84 4.41
C GLY A 59 -3.92 11.86 5.05
N ASP A 60 -3.48 13.10 5.32
CA ASP A 60 -4.17 14.02 6.24
C ASP A 60 -5.58 14.42 5.76
N ASP A 61 -5.79 14.56 4.46
CA ASP A 61 -7.09 14.86 3.83
C ASP A 61 -7.93 13.61 3.53
N ILE A 62 -7.44 12.42 3.89
CA ILE A 62 -8.14 11.16 3.76
C ILE A 62 -8.54 10.74 5.16
N GLY A 63 -9.84 10.57 5.42
CA GLY A 63 -10.40 10.27 6.75
C GLY A 63 -9.85 9.01 7.47
N ASN A 64 -8.88 8.32 6.87
CA ASN A 64 -7.96 7.40 7.55
C ASN A 64 -6.51 7.76 7.18
N PRO A 65 -5.77 8.45 8.06
CA PRO A 65 -4.49 9.05 7.72
C PRO A 65 -3.35 8.02 7.63
N ARG A 66 -3.48 6.86 8.27
CA ARG A 66 -2.36 5.95 8.43
C ARG A 66 -2.01 5.25 7.12
N ILE A 67 -0.86 5.62 6.57
CA ILE A 67 -0.38 5.13 5.29
C ILE A 67 0.37 3.83 5.51
N ALA A 68 0.04 2.80 4.73
CA ALA A 68 0.69 1.51 4.85
C ALA A 68 1.42 1.12 3.56
N TYR A 69 2.64 0.57 3.72
CA TYR A 69 3.41 -0.03 2.64
C TYR A 69 2.60 -1.13 1.94
N LYS A 70 2.78 -1.26 0.62
CA LYS A 70 2.08 -2.26 -0.18
C LYS A 70 3.04 -3.23 -0.83
N ARG A 71 4.03 -2.72 -1.56
CA ARG A 71 5.05 -3.50 -2.28
C ARG A 71 6.04 -2.57 -2.97
N ARG A 72 7.08 -3.15 -3.53
CA ARG A 72 8.00 -2.50 -4.46
C ARG A 72 7.54 -2.69 -5.91
N ILE A 73 7.82 -1.71 -6.78
CA ILE A 73 7.60 -1.74 -8.24
C ILE A 73 8.87 -1.15 -8.88
N GLY A 74 9.79 -2.00 -9.34
CA GLY A 74 11.13 -1.54 -9.72
C GLY A 74 11.82 -0.89 -8.51
N SER A 75 12.37 0.31 -8.67
CA SER A 75 12.93 1.14 -7.60
C SER A 75 11.88 1.93 -6.81
N TRP A 76 10.60 1.83 -7.15
CA TRP A 76 9.54 2.58 -6.49
C TRP A 76 8.92 1.81 -5.31
N LEU A 77 8.90 2.45 -4.14
CA LEU A 77 8.20 1.99 -2.95
C LEU A 77 6.75 2.45 -2.99
N LEU A 78 5.80 1.52 -3.06
CA LEU A 78 4.37 1.84 -3.14
C LEU A 78 3.72 1.82 -1.76
N TRP A 79 3.08 2.94 -1.41
CA TRP A 79 2.33 3.18 -0.19
C TRP A 79 0.86 3.46 -0.50
N ARG A 80 -0.02 3.30 0.49
CA ARG A 80 -1.45 3.66 0.35
C ARG A 80 -2.03 4.23 1.64
N ALA A 81 -2.65 5.39 1.53
CA ALA A 81 -3.59 5.97 2.49
C ALA A 81 -5.04 5.59 2.13
N GLY A 82 -5.88 5.39 3.14
CA GLY A 82 -7.29 5.06 2.93
C GLY A 82 -7.61 3.61 2.54
N PRO A 83 -8.91 3.29 2.32
CA PRO A 83 -9.38 1.92 2.16
C PRO A 83 -8.97 1.29 0.83
N ALA A 84 -9.09 -0.03 0.74
CA ALA A 84 -8.69 -0.78 -0.46
C ALA A 84 -9.68 -0.69 -1.63
N ARG A 85 -10.95 -0.33 -1.41
CA ARG A 85 -12.03 -0.39 -2.42
C ARG A 85 -13.09 0.68 -2.20
N LYS A 86 -13.62 1.22 -3.31
CA LYS A 86 -14.79 2.14 -3.39
C LYS A 86 -14.78 3.25 -2.33
N ALA A 87 -13.62 3.83 -2.12
CA ALA A 87 -13.41 4.84 -1.11
C ALA A 87 -12.27 5.75 -1.53
N ASN A 88 -12.27 6.95 -0.96
CA ASN A 88 -11.15 7.88 -1.04
C ASN A 88 -9.84 7.20 -0.59
N ALA A 89 -8.92 7.01 -1.54
CA ALA A 89 -7.61 6.42 -1.27
C ALA A 89 -6.53 7.13 -2.09
N ARG A 90 -5.33 7.30 -1.52
CA ARG A 90 -4.17 7.84 -2.23
C ARG A 90 -3.07 6.81 -2.22
N TYR A 91 -2.54 6.52 -3.40
CA TYR A 91 -1.28 5.81 -3.57
C TYR A 91 -0.17 6.83 -3.65
N VAL A 92 0.94 6.53 -2.99
CA VAL A 92 2.16 7.33 -3.02
C VAL A 92 3.29 6.39 -3.45
N ALA A 93 4.05 6.76 -4.48
CA ALA A 93 5.25 6.06 -4.90
C ALA A 93 6.46 6.94 -4.62
N ILE A 94 7.47 6.37 -3.98
CA ILE A 94 8.71 7.07 -3.64
C ILE A 94 9.88 6.28 -4.20
N HIS A 95 10.80 6.95 -4.90
CA HIS A 95 11.98 6.29 -5.45
C HIS A 95 12.93 5.87 -4.32
N SER A 96 13.42 4.63 -4.30
CA SER A 96 14.19 4.11 -3.17
C SER A 96 15.58 4.71 -3.00
N GLU A 97 16.14 5.31 -4.05
CA GLU A 97 17.46 5.97 -4.00
C GLU A 97 17.35 7.51 -3.96
N ASP A 98 16.16 8.07 -4.22
CA ASP A 98 15.93 9.51 -4.21
C ASP A 98 14.55 9.79 -3.61
N LEU A 99 14.54 10.04 -2.30
CA LEU A 99 13.32 10.17 -1.52
C LEU A 99 12.56 11.47 -1.81
N HIS A 100 13.10 12.37 -2.63
CA HIS A 100 12.40 13.55 -3.13
C HIS A 100 11.59 13.27 -4.42
N ARG A 101 11.86 12.15 -5.09
CA ARG A 101 11.04 11.70 -6.22
C ARG A 101 9.80 11.00 -5.68
N ILE A 102 8.76 11.80 -5.51
CA ILE A 102 7.46 11.37 -4.99
C ILE A 102 6.41 11.62 -6.06
N VAL A 103 5.60 10.59 -6.35
CA VAL A 103 4.44 10.70 -7.24
C VAL A 103 3.23 10.10 -6.57
N THR A 104 2.05 10.68 -6.82
CA THR A 104 0.81 10.25 -6.17
C THR A 104 -0.27 9.91 -7.19
N PHE A 105 -1.16 9.02 -6.78
CA PHE A 105 -2.36 8.68 -7.54
C PHE A 105 -3.56 8.61 -6.61
N ARG A 106 -4.56 9.47 -6.85
CA ARG A 106 -5.80 9.50 -6.07
C ARG A 106 -6.83 8.57 -6.71
N LEU A 107 -7.52 7.80 -5.87
CA LEU A 107 -8.76 7.11 -6.20
C LEU A 107 -9.92 7.82 -5.50
N PHE A 108 -10.99 8.02 -6.24
CA PHE A 108 -12.22 8.66 -5.79
C PHE A 108 -13.34 7.62 -5.60
N GLU A 109 -14.38 8.02 -4.88
CA GLU A 109 -15.52 7.14 -4.55
C GLU A 109 -16.35 6.75 -5.77
N ASP A 110 -16.38 7.60 -6.79
CA ASP A 110 -17.04 7.35 -8.08
C ASP A 110 -16.31 6.30 -8.94
N GLY A 111 -15.15 5.81 -8.49
CA GLY A 111 -14.33 4.82 -9.18
C GLY A 111 -13.34 5.41 -10.18
N THR A 112 -13.30 6.73 -10.34
CA THR A 112 -12.27 7.42 -11.10
C THR A 112 -10.96 7.50 -10.30
N GLY A 113 -9.88 7.83 -11.00
CA GLY A 113 -8.63 8.16 -10.36
C GLY A 113 -7.80 9.09 -11.22
N ALA A 114 -6.83 9.76 -10.62
CA ALA A 114 -5.97 10.69 -11.30
C ALA A 114 -4.61 10.78 -10.57
N GLY A 115 -3.55 10.95 -11.34
CA GLY A 115 -2.22 11.16 -10.78
C GLY A 115 -1.16 11.29 -11.86
N ASP A 116 -0.12 12.06 -11.55
CA ASP A 116 1.02 12.21 -12.45
C ASP A 116 2.01 11.08 -12.21
N GLY A 117 2.54 10.54 -13.30
CA GLY A 117 3.58 9.54 -13.27
C GLY A 117 4.99 10.16 -13.24
N PRO A 118 6.02 9.33 -13.04
CA PRO A 118 7.41 9.80 -12.93
C PRO A 118 7.97 10.38 -14.23
N THR A 119 7.32 10.13 -15.37
CA THR A 119 7.65 10.76 -16.66
C THR A 119 7.00 12.13 -16.85
N GLY A 120 6.22 12.60 -15.87
CA GLY A 120 5.42 13.83 -15.95
C GLY A 120 4.09 13.65 -16.71
N MET A 121 3.77 12.45 -17.17
CA MET A 121 2.50 12.15 -17.84
C MET A 121 1.36 12.04 -16.83
N HIS A 122 0.22 12.66 -17.13
CA HIS A 122 -0.99 12.51 -16.35
C HIS A 122 -1.70 11.19 -16.66
N HIS A 123 -2.16 10.47 -15.62
CA HIS A 123 -2.85 9.19 -15.75
C HIS A 123 -4.21 9.22 -15.06
N GLU A 124 -5.25 8.76 -15.75
CA GLU A 124 -6.59 8.54 -15.16
C GLU A 124 -6.79 7.07 -14.70
N ARG A 125 -5.92 6.16 -15.16
CA ARG A 125 -6.02 4.73 -14.88
C ARG A 125 -4.85 4.29 -14.02
N PHE A 126 -5.16 3.75 -12.84
CA PHE A 126 -4.15 3.23 -11.90
C PHE A 126 -3.23 2.17 -12.52
N ARG A 127 -3.73 1.38 -13.47
CA ARG A 127 -2.90 0.39 -14.20
C ARG A 127 -1.82 1.06 -15.05
N ASN A 128 -2.14 2.16 -15.73
CA ASN A 128 -1.22 2.87 -16.60
C ASN A 128 -0.18 3.62 -15.76
N TRP A 129 -0.61 4.26 -14.67
CA TRP A 129 0.29 4.88 -13.71
C TRP A 129 1.32 3.89 -13.14
N LYS A 130 0.89 2.68 -12.74
CA LYS A 130 1.82 1.62 -12.31
C LYS A 130 2.76 1.13 -13.40
N HIS A 131 2.32 1.15 -14.65
CA HIS A 131 3.17 0.77 -15.77
C HIS A 131 4.26 1.82 -15.98
N ASP A 132 3.92 3.10 -15.89
CA ASP A 132 4.87 4.21 -15.96
C ASP A 132 5.94 4.13 -14.87
N LEU A 133 5.56 3.84 -13.62
CA LEU A 133 6.51 3.55 -12.54
C LEU A 133 7.53 2.48 -12.92
N LEU A 134 7.06 1.37 -13.49
CA LEU A 134 7.91 0.24 -13.86
C LEU A 134 8.83 0.54 -15.06
N GLN A 135 8.44 1.45 -15.96
CA GLN A 135 9.26 1.84 -17.12
C GLN A 135 10.27 2.95 -16.80
N SER A 136 10.05 3.67 -15.71
CA SER A 136 10.92 4.76 -15.22
C SER A 136 11.97 4.33 -14.19
N ASP A 137 12.10 3.01 -14.03
CA ASP A 137 13.13 2.35 -13.22
C ASP A 137 14.48 2.36 -13.93
#